data_AF-A0A9P6ZWS7-F1
#
_entry.id   AF-A0A9P6ZWS7-F1
#
_cell.length_a   1.000
_cell.length_b   1.000
_cell.length_c   1.000
_cell.angle_alpha   90.00
_cell.angle_beta   90.00
_cell.angle_gamma   90.00
#
_symmetry.space_group_name_H-M   'P 1'
#
loop_
_entity.id
_entity.type
_entity.pdbx_description
1 polymer ?
#
loop_
_entity_poly.entity_id
_entity_poly.type
_entity_poly.pdbx_seq_one_letter_code
_entity_poly.pdbx_strand_id
1 'polypeptide(L)'
;MASRSLSSRTSFFKVTTSTNFFAQGVCTIQVGQWGNILSGIVIINKVEGEYAGYNEGCFALTTLSLTTSQGEKFGTSAGNAVWLDEKLTSCLDFYQFFLRTADAEVEKYLKMFALLPVEEIDAAVREREIQPEHRLAQKLLAKEVNLMIPK
;
A
#
# COMPACT_ATOMS: atom_id res chain seq x y z
N MET A 1 -16.04 18.67 -11.84
CA MET A 1 -15.08 17.58 -11.53
C MET A 1 -15.87 16.34 -11.19
N ALA A 2 -15.83 15.31 -12.03
CA ALA A 2 -16.66 14.11 -11.87
C ALA A 2 -16.16 13.26 -10.68
N SER A 3 -16.93 13.25 -9.59
CA SER A 3 -16.81 12.23 -8.56
C SER A 3 -17.14 10.89 -9.22
N ARG A 4 -16.14 10.06 -9.55
CA ARG A 4 -16.37 8.65 -9.86
C ARG A 4 -16.99 8.04 -8.61
N SER A 5 -18.30 7.82 -8.63
CA SER A 5 -19.00 7.11 -7.57
C SER A 5 -18.35 5.74 -7.44
N LEU A 6 -18.01 5.34 -6.21
CA LEU A 6 -17.75 3.93 -5.95
C LEU A 6 -19.02 3.19 -6.35
N SER A 7 -18.92 2.30 -7.34
CA SER A 7 -20.00 1.38 -7.67
C SER A 7 -20.38 0.62 -6.42
N SER A 8 -21.66 0.69 -6.02
CA SER A 8 -22.22 -0.01 -4.86
C SER A 8 -21.85 -1.49 -4.84
N ARG A 9 -21.69 -2.09 -6.02
CA ARG A 9 -21.29 -3.49 -6.21
C ARG A 9 -19.86 -3.79 -5.74
N THR A 10 -18.92 -2.87 -5.95
CA THR A 10 -17.51 -3.08 -5.57
C THR A 10 -17.32 -3.02 -4.05
N SER A 11 -17.97 -2.06 -3.38
CA SER A 11 -17.94 -1.98 -1.91
C SER A 11 -18.65 -3.18 -1.29
N PHE A 12 -19.80 -3.57 -1.85
CA PHE A 12 -20.54 -4.75 -1.39
C PHE A 12 -19.70 -6.03 -1.50
N PHE A 13 -19.02 -6.25 -2.64
CA PHE A 13 -18.16 -7.42 -2.82
C PHE A 13 -17.05 -7.52 -1.77
N LYS A 14 -16.37 -6.40 -1.48
CA LYS A 14 -15.29 -6.36 -0.47
C LYS A 14 -15.80 -6.71 0.92
N VAL A 15 -16.96 -6.16 1.28
CA VAL A 15 -17.60 -6.37 2.58
C VAL A 15 -18.04 -7.83 2.77
N THR A 16 -18.73 -8.41 1.79
CA THR A 16 -19.22 -9.80 1.83
C THR A 16 -18.07 -10.82 1.85
N THR A 17 -16.95 -10.50 1.19
CA THR A 17 -15.76 -11.35 1.20
C THR A 17 -15.14 -11.41 2.60
N SER A 18 -15.00 -10.25 3.26
CA SER A 18 -14.46 -10.17 4.62
C SER A 18 -15.33 -10.91 5.64
N THR A 19 -16.66 -10.81 5.54
CA THR A 19 -17.58 -11.52 6.45
C THR A 19 -17.48 -13.04 6.28
N ASN A 20 -17.30 -13.52 5.04
CA ASN A 20 -17.17 -14.96 4.78
C ASN A 20 -15.86 -15.53 5.35
N PHE A 21 -14.74 -14.84 5.20
CA PHE A 21 -13.46 -15.28 5.78
C PHE A 21 -13.48 -15.29 7.31
N PHE A 22 -14.19 -14.33 7.94
CA PHE A 22 -14.37 -14.32 9.38
C PHE A 22 -15.23 -15.50 9.85
N ALA A 23 -16.38 -15.76 9.21
CA ALA A 23 -17.27 -16.87 9.56
C ALA A 23 -16.61 -18.26 9.41
N GLN A 24 -15.60 -18.38 8.53
CA GLN A 24 -14.81 -19.60 8.38
C GLN A 24 -13.67 -19.73 9.43
N GLY A 25 -13.48 -18.74 10.30
CA GLY A 25 -12.36 -18.68 11.25
C GLY A 25 -10.99 -18.47 10.58
N VAL A 26 -10.98 -18.05 9.31
CA VAL A 26 -9.75 -17.94 8.49
C VAL A 26 -9.07 -16.59 8.68
N CYS A 27 -9.81 -15.54 9.06
CA CYS A 27 -9.27 -14.19 9.16
C CYS A 27 -9.93 -13.39 10.28
N THR A 28 -9.12 -12.87 11.21
CA THR A 28 -9.55 -11.98 12.29
C THR A 28 -9.10 -10.53 12.11
N ILE A 29 -8.19 -10.24 11.17
CA ILE A 29 -7.64 -8.90 10.94
C ILE A 29 -7.86 -8.47 9.49
N GLN A 30 -8.56 -7.35 9.28
CA GLN A 30 -8.72 -6.76 7.95
C GLN A 30 -7.82 -5.52 7.78
N VAL A 31 -6.97 -5.57 6.76
CA VAL A 31 -6.13 -4.44 6.34
C VAL A 31 -6.73 -3.74 5.13
N GLY A 32 -6.85 -2.41 5.15
CA GLY A 32 -7.30 -1.65 3.97
C GLY A 32 -7.98 -0.32 4.28
N GLN A 33 -8.98 0.03 3.46
CA GLN A 33 -9.69 1.30 3.60
C GLN A 33 -10.75 1.25 4.70
N TRP A 34 -10.71 2.25 5.59
CA TRP A 34 -11.58 2.41 6.75
C TRP A 34 -13.07 2.12 6.48
N GLY A 35 -13.66 2.76 5.46
CA GLY A 35 -15.10 2.63 5.18
C GLY A 35 -15.56 1.21 4.82
N ASN A 36 -14.72 0.45 4.12
CA ASN A 36 -15.03 -0.94 3.77
C ASN A 36 -14.86 -1.86 4.99
N ILE A 37 -13.85 -1.61 5.82
CA ILE A 37 -13.60 -2.41 7.03
C ILE A 37 -14.72 -2.22 8.04
N LEU A 38 -15.12 -0.98 8.33
CA LEU A 38 -16.24 -0.70 9.24
C LEU A 38 -17.53 -1.37 8.78
N SER A 39 -17.83 -1.30 7.48
CA SER A 39 -19.01 -1.96 6.93
C SER A 39 -18.95 -3.48 7.11
N GLY A 40 -17.76 -4.09 6.96
CA GLY A 40 -17.52 -5.51 7.25
C GLY A 40 -17.79 -5.86 8.71
N ILE A 41 -17.19 -5.13 9.65
CA ILE A 41 -17.36 -5.35 11.09
C ILE A 41 -18.82 -5.22 11.52
N VAL A 42 -19.55 -4.22 11.02
CA VAL A 42 -20.98 -4.05 11.32
C VAL A 42 -21.80 -5.25 10.85
N ILE A 43 -21.46 -5.85 9.70
CA ILE A 43 -22.16 -7.04 9.21
C ILE A 43 -21.79 -8.29 10.00
N ILE A 44 -20.50 -8.48 10.31
CA ILE A 44 -20.04 -9.59 11.16
C ILE A 44 -20.80 -9.59 12.49
N ASN A 45 -20.86 -8.43 13.17
CA ASN A 45 -21.59 -8.29 14.44
C ASN A 45 -23.10 -8.55 14.32
N LYS A 46 -23.70 -8.30 13.14
CA LYS A 46 -25.13 -8.58 12.91
C LYS A 46 -25.41 -10.04 12.62
N VAL A 47 -24.49 -10.74 11.96
CA VAL A 47 -24.67 -12.15 11.53
C VAL A 47 -24.35 -13.11 12.67
N GLU A 48 -23.32 -12.86 13.45
CA GLU A 48 -22.90 -13.72 14.59
C GLU A 48 -23.74 -13.49 15.86
N GLY A 49 -24.58 -12.45 15.88
CA GLY A 49 -25.33 -12.02 17.07
C GLY A 49 -24.43 -11.35 18.13
N GLU A 50 -25.02 -10.89 19.24
CA GLU A 50 -24.31 -10.31 20.41
C GLU A 50 -23.29 -11.26 21.09
N TYR A 51 -23.05 -12.45 20.52
CA TYR A 51 -22.25 -13.54 21.06
C TYR A 51 -20.79 -13.59 20.59
N ALA A 52 -20.32 -12.65 19.75
CA ALA A 52 -18.90 -12.41 19.62
C ALA A 52 -18.43 -11.62 20.86
N GLY A 53 -18.32 -12.33 21.99
CA GLY A 53 -17.71 -11.80 23.20
C GLY A 53 -16.38 -11.15 22.84
N TYR A 54 -16.05 -10.05 23.52
CA TYR A 54 -14.88 -9.18 23.32
C TYR A 54 -13.49 -9.88 23.20
N ASN A 55 -13.42 -11.22 23.31
CA ASN A 55 -12.22 -12.04 23.23
C ASN A 55 -11.92 -12.63 21.83
N GLU A 56 -12.87 -12.63 20.87
CA GLU A 56 -12.64 -13.05 19.46
C GLU A 56 -13.01 -11.93 18.46
N GLY A 57 -12.56 -10.71 18.74
CA GLY A 57 -12.91 -9.53 17.94
C GLY A 57 -12.34 -9.55 16.52
N CYS A 58 -13.07 -8.98 15.57
CA CYS A 58 -12.53 -8.60 14.27
C CYS A 58 -11.73 -7.28 14.41
N PHE A 59 -10.46 -7.29 14.02
CA PHE A 59 -9.57 -6.15 14.12
C PHE A 59 -9.42 -5.44 12.76
N ALA A 60 -9.26 -4.12 12.83
CA ALA A 60 -9.07 -3.26 11.66
C ALA A 60 -7.67 -2.64 11.68
N LEU A 61 -6.96 -2.73 10.56
CA LEU A 61 -5.77 -1.94 10.31
C LEU A 61 -5.97 -1.10 9.05
N THR A 62 -5.76 0.20 9.15
CA THR A 62 -5.84 1.09 8.00
C THR A 62 -4.47 1.34 7.40
N THR A 63 -4.41 1.40 6.08
CA THR A 63 -3.23 1.88 5.37
C THR A 63 -3.34 3.38 5.12
N LEU A 64 -2.24 4.09 5.34
CA LEU A 64 -2.14 5.51 5.02
C LEU A 64 -2.25 5.72 3.50
N SER A 65 -2.97 6.75 3.09
CA SER A 65 -2.98 7.14 1.69
C SER A 65 -1.62 7.75 1.34
N LEU A 66 -0.96 7.19 0.34
CA LEU A 66 0.32 7.68 -0.13
C LEU A 66 0.13 8.87 -1.07
N THR A 67 0.62 10.02 -0.63
CA THR A 67 0.73 11.23 -1.44
C THR A 67 2.19 11.63 -1.56
N THR A 68 2.55 12.19 -2.71
CA THR A 68 3.86 12.82 -2.90
C THR A 68 3.91 14.15 -2.13
N SER A 69 5.10 14.72 -1.96
CA SER A 69 5.28 16.05 -1.37
C SER A 69 4.55 17.17 -2.14
N GLN A 70 4.16 16.91 -3.40
CA GLN A 70 3.38 17.82 -4.24
C GLN A 70 1.85 17.56 -4.13
N GLY A 71 1.42 16.68 -3.23
CA GLY A 71 0.00 16.35 -3.03
C GLY A 71 -0.61 15.42 -4.08
N GLU A 72 0.19 14.93 -5.03
CA GLU A 72 -0.27 13.96 -6.04
C GLU A 72 -0.40 12.57 -5.43
N LYS A 73 -1.36 11.78 -5.93
CA LYS A 73 -1.48 10.38 -5.50
C LYS A 73 -0.27 9.59 -5.99
N PHE A 74 0.26 8.73 -5.12
CA PHE A 74 1.33 7.84 -5.49
C PHE A 74 0.91 6.91 -6.63
N GLY A 75 1.81 6.71 -7.61
CA GLY A 75 1.58 5.83 -8.76
C GLY A 75 0.83 6.48 -9.93
N THR A 76 0.46 7.76 -9.86
CA THR A 76 -0.02 8.52 -11.03
C THR A 76 1.07 9.50 -11.47
N SER A 77 1.91 9.10 -12.41
CA SER A 77 2.97 9.96 -12.98
C SER A 77 2.40 10.75 -14.15
N ALA A 78 2.31 12.08 -14.05
CA ALA A 78 2.00 12.99 -15.17
C ALA A 78 0.84 12.52 -16.08
N GLY A 79 -0.21 11.93 -15.50
CA GLY A 79 -1.39 11.45 -16.22
C GLY A 79 -1.39 9.98 -16.64
N ASN A 80 -0.32 9.22 -16.41
CA ASN A 80 -0.27 7.77 -16.63
C ASN A 80 -0.03 7.01 -15.32
N ALA A 81 -0.78 5.93 -15.11
CA ALA A 81 -0.58 5.06 -13.96
C ALA A 81 0.69 4.23 -14.15
N VAL A 82 1.44 4.02 -13.07
CA VAL A 82 2.57 3.08 -13.04
C VAL A 82 1.99 1.69 -12.79
N TRP A 83 2.08 0.81 -13.78
CA TRP A 83 1.52 -0.53 -13.72
C TRP A 83 2.57 -1.55 -13.30
N LEU A 84 2.11 -2.63 -12.68
CA LEU A 84 2.95 -3.80 -12.39
C LEU A 84 3.07 -4.75 -13.60
N ASP A 85 2.17 -4.62 -14.58
CA ASP A 85 2.22 -5.39 -15.83
C ASP A 85 3.25 -4.78 -16.77
N GLU A 86 4.26 -5.57 -17.16
CA GLU A 86 5.35 -5.15 -18.05
C GLU A 86 4.84 -4.66 -19.41
N LYS A 87 3.68 -5.15 -19.87
CA LYS A 87 3.06 -4.70 -21.13
C LYS A 87 2.53 -3.28 -21.06
N LEU A 88 2.21 -2.79 -19.86
CA LEU A 88 1.66 -1.46 -19.63
C LEU A 88 2.72 -0.48 -19.12
N THR A 89 3.71 -0.96 -18.37
CA THR A 89 4.85 -0.17 -17.92
C THR A 89 6.10 -1.03 -17.99
N SER A 90 7.05 -0.64 -18.83
CA SER A 90 8.28 -1.42 -18.99
C SER A 90 9.07 -1.48 -17.68
N CYS A 91 9.87 -2.54 -17.45
CA CYS A 91 10.73 -2.63 -16.27
C CYS A 91 11.65 -1.40 -16.14
N LEU A 92 12.09 -0.83 -17.26
CA LEU A 92 12.93 0.37 -17.26
C LEU A 92 12.16 1.59 -16.77
N ASP A 93 10.92 1.79 -17.24
CA ASP A 93 10.08 2.91 -16.81
C ASP A 93 9.68 2.77 -15.34
N PHE A 94 9.38 1.55 -14.90
CA PHE A 94 9.09 1.23 -13.51
C PHE A 94 10.30 1.56 -12.61
N TYR A 95 11.49 1.09 -12.99
CA TYR A 95 12.73 1.40 -12.27
C TYR A 95 12.99 2.91 -12.24
N GLN A 96 12.82 3.61 -13.36
CA GLN A 96 13.00 5.06 -13.43
C GLN A 96 12.01 5.83 -12.56
N PHE A 97 10.76 5.36 -12.43
CA PHE A 97 9.77 5.98 -11.56
C PHE A 97 10.26 6.04 -10.10
N PHE A 98 10.74 4.92 -9.56
CA PHE A 98 11.29 4.88 -8.20
C PHE A 98 12.64 5.61 -8.09
N LEU A 99 13.48 5.57 -9.13
CA LEU A 99 14.75 6.30 -9.14
C LEU A 99 14.53 7.82 -9.06
N ARG A 100 13.41 8.33 -9.57
CA ARG A 100 13.04 9.76 -9.54
C ARG A 100 12.44 10.22 -8.21
N THR A 101 12.28 9.33 -7.23
CA THR A 101 11.78 9.67 -5.90
C THR A 101 12.55 10.85 -5.29
N ALA A 102 11.80 11.82 -4.75
CA ALA A 102 12.35 12.98 -4.06
C ALA A 102 13.10 12.57 -2.79
N ASP A 103 14.14 13.30 -2.42
CA ASP A 103 14.94 12.98 -1.23
C ASP A 103 14.08 12.92 0.04
N ALA A 104 13.12 13.82 0.20
CA ALA A 104 12.23 13.84 1.35
C ALA A 104 11.36 12.57 1.52
N GLU A 105 11.08 11.85 0.43
CA GLU A 105 10.19 10.66 0.45
C GLU A 105 10.95 9.33 0.42
N VAL A 106 12.23 9.32 0.01
CA VAL A 106 12.95 8.06 -0.27
C VAL A 106 13.08 7.16 0.95
N GLU A 107 13.33 7.73 2.13
CA GLU A 107 13.42 6.96 3.38
C GLU A 107 12.08 6.29 3.73
N LYS A 108 11.00 7.06 3.65
CA LYS A 108 9.64 6.56 3.88
C LYS A 108 9.30 5.45 2.89
N TYR A 109 9.65 5.62 1.61
CA TYR A 109 9.38 4.61 0.59
C TYR A 109 10.22 3.35 0.77
N LEU A 110 11.47 3.47 1.20
CA LEU A 110 12.29 2.31 1.59
C LEU A 110 11.63 1.53 2.73
N LYS A 111 11.19 2.20 3.80
CA LYS A 111 10.51 1.56 4.93
C LYS A 111 9.15 0.93 4.57
N MET A 112 8.51 1.40 3.49
CA MET A 112 7.20 0.92 3.06
C MET A 112 7.25 -0.18 2.00
N PHE A 113 8.22 -0.13 1.08
CA PHE A 113 8.26 -0.98 -0.11
C PHE A 113 9.46 -1.92 -0.15
N ALA A 114 10.56 -1.61 0.53
CA ALA A 114 11.70 -2.49 0.58
C ALA A 114 11.56 -3.47 1.76
N LEU A 115 11.91 -4.73 1.52
CA LEU A 115 11.95 -5.78 2.54
C LEU A 115 13.36 -5.89 3.13
N LEU A 116 13.98 -4.74 3.42
CA LEU A 116 15.32 -4.64 3.98
C LEU A 116 15.26 -4.40 5.50
N PRO A 117 16.29 -4.82 6.26
CA PRO A 117 16.45 -4.41 7.65
C PRO A 117 16.50 -2.89 7.80
N VAL A 118 15.99 -2.38 8.93
CA VAL A 118 15.95 -0.93 9.18
C VAL A 118 17.36 -0.33 9.22
N GLU A 119 18.34 -1.10 9.68
CA GLU A 119 19.74 -0.71 9.77
C GLU A 119 20.34 -0.45 8.38
N GLU A 120 19.97 -1.24 7.38
CA GLU A 120 20.41 -1.05 5.99
C GLU A 120 19.77 0.20 5.37
N ILE A 121 18.49 0.45 5.70
CA ILE A 121 17.78 1.65 5.27
C ILE A 121 18.45 2.89 5.88
N ASP A 122 18.72 2.88 7.18
CA ASP A 122 19.35 4.00 7.88
C ASP A 122 20.77 4.28 7.35
N ALA A 123 21.54 3.24 7.02
CA ALA A 123 22.85 3.40 6.38
C ALA A 123 22.74 4.09 5.01
N ALA A 124 21.79 3.67 4.17
CA ALA A 124 21.56 4.28 2.86
C ALA A 124 21.08 5.74 2.97
N VAL A 125 20.30 6.07 4.00
CA VAL A 125 19.84 7.44 4.27
C VAL A 125 20.99 8.33 4.76
N ARG A 126 21.88 7.83 5.63
CA ARG A 126 23.08 8.57 6.06
C ARG A 126 24.02 8.83 4.90
N GLU A 127 24.27 7.85 4.05
CA GLU A 127 25.15 8.02 2.88
C GLU A 127 24.61 9.12 1.95
N ARG A 128 23.27 9.20 1.78
CA ARG A 128 22.63 10.28 1.04
C ARG A 128 22.90 11.67 1.66
N GLU A 129 22.98 11.79 2.98
CA GLU A 129 23.29 13.07 3.64
C GLU A 129 24.74 13.52 3.38
N ILE A 130 25.65 12.57 3.18
CA ILE A 130 27.07 12.84 2.89
C ILE A 130 27.26 13.12 1.40
N GLN A 131 26.62 12.33 0.52
CA GLN A 131 26.81 12.34 -0.93
C GLN A 131 25.47 12.23 -1.69
N PRO A 132 24.62 13.27 -1.67
CA PRO A 132 23.28 13.23 -2.26
C PRO A 132 23.28 12.96 -3.78
N GLU A 133 24.31 13.39 -4.50
CA GLU A 133 24.48 13.23 -5.94
C GLU A 133 24.58 11.76 -6.39
N HIS A 134 25.02 10.87 -5.49
CA HIS A 134 25.11 9.44 -5.79
C HIS A 134 23.74 8.77 -5.86
N ARG A 135 22.70 9.40 -5.26
CA ARG A 135 21.32 8.90 -5.19
C ARG A 135 21.24 7.44 -4.73
N LEU A 136 22.07 7.06 -3.77
CA LEU A 136 22.21 5.67 -3.33
C LEU A 136 20.88 5.11 -2.82
N ALA A 137 20.19 5.86 -1.95
CA ALA A 137 18.88 5.48 -1.41
C ALA A 137 17.82 5.26 -2.51
N GLN A 138 17.78 6.11 -3.55
CA GLN A 138 16.84 5.96 -4.65
C GLN A 138 17.18 4.77 -5.55
N LYS A 139 18.47 4.53 -5.81
CA LYS A 139 18.93 3.37 -6.57
C LYS A 139 18.59 2.07 -5.82
N LEU A 140 18.79 2.05 -4.51
CA LEU A 140 18.43 0.93 -3.65
C LEU A 140 16.93 0.68 -3.70
N LEU A 141 16.11 1.72 -3.49
CA LEU A 141 14.66 1.64 -3.58
C LEU A 141 14.20 1.09 -4.94
N ALA A 142 14.68 1.68 -6.03
CA ALA A 142 14.29 1.27 -7.39
C ALA A 142 14.67 -0.19 -7.68
N LYS A 143 15.84 -0.63 -7.20
CA LYS A 143 16.30 -2.00 -7.34
C LYS A 143 15.41 -2.98 -6.56
N GLU A 144 15.19 -2.73 -5.27
CA GLU A 144 14.44 -3.64 -4.40
C GLU A 144 13.00 -3.82 -4.89
N VAL A 145 12.31 -2.72 -5.22
CA VAL A 145 10.92 -2.82 -5.68
C VAL A 145 10.85 -3.50 -7.05
N ASN A 146 11.79 -3.22 -7.97
CA ASN A 146 11.81 -3.86 -9.28
C ASN A 146 12.13 -5.38 -9.20
N LEU A 147 12.88 -5.83 -8.19
CA LEU A 147 13.14 -7.26 -7.97
C LEU A 147 11.92 -8.03 -7.46
N MET A 148 11.00 -7.35 -6.78
CA MET A 148 9.78 -7.97 -6.24
C MET A 148 8.70 -8.22 -7.31
N ILE A 149 8.81 -7.57 -8.49
CA ILE A 149 7.83 -7.74 -9.55
C ILE A 149 8.14 -8.99 -10.36
N PRO A 150 7.19 -9.95 -10.46
CA PRO A 150 7.36 -11.13 -11.31
C PRO A 150 7.41 -10.71 -12.79
N LYS A 151 8.32 -11.34 -13.54
CA LYS A 151 8.50 -11.14 -14.99
C LYS A 151 7.72 -12.16 -15.79
#